data_AF-A0A5E7LF06-F1
#
_entry.id   AF-A0A5E7LF06-F1
#
_cell.length_a   1.000
_cell.length_b   1.000
_cell.length_c   1.000
_cell.angle_alpha   90.00
_cell.angle_beta   90.00
_cell.angle_gamma   90.00
#
_symmetry.space_group_name_H-M   'P 1'
#
loop_
_entity.id
_entity.type
_entity.pdbx_description
1 polymer ?
#
loop_
_entity_poly.entity_id
_entity_poly.type
_entity_poly.pdbx_seq_one_letter_code
_entity_poly.pdbx_strand_id
1 'polypeptide(L)'
;MSADIKSRDDLSFTVRDVEGRLINWPRNNPGVAADWQKGIDFFECEVRDLATHDETEAFDAIRFALVGMGGRYTCLEIGFIEHVALAAMVGLRALREGAQPFMPAETD
;
A
#
# COMPACT_ATOMS: atom_id res chain seq x y z
N MET A 1 -1.89 -14.16 14.87
CA MET A 1 -2.84 -13.17 15.40
C MET A 1 -2.59 -11.91 14.60
N SER A 2 -3.49 -11.55 13.67
CA SER A 2 -3.35 -10.27 12.98
C SER A 2 -3.52 -9.18 14.02
N ALA A 3 -2.59 -8.23 14.09
CA ALA A 3 -2.79 -7.04 14.89
C ALA A 3 -4.07 -6.34 14.41
N ASP A 4 -4.77 -5.66 15.30
CA ASP A 4 -5.97 -4.91 14.96
C ASP A 4 -5.54 -3.65 14.20
N ILE A 5 -5.48 -3.73 12.87
CA ILE A 5 -5.00 -2.66 11.98
C ILE A 5 -6.06 -1.55 11.94
N LYS A 6 -5.74 -0.38 12.50
CA LYS A 6 -6.66 0.78 12.56
C LYS A 6 -6.12 2.03 11.91
N SER A 7 -4.80 2.11 11.77
CA SER A 7 -4.12 3.26 11.22
C SER A 7 -2.86 2.85 10.48
N ARG A 8 -2.26 3.81 9.78
CA ARG A 8 -0.95 3.63 9.18
C ARG A 8 0.18 3.31 10.16
N ASP A 9 0.02 3.51 11.47
CA ASP A 9 1.03 3.11 12.47
C ASP A 9 1.01 1.59 12.75
N ASP A 10 -0.05 0.89 12.35
CA ASP A 10 -0.24 -0.55 12.61
C ASP A 10 0.26 -1.44 11.45
N LEU A 11 0.66 -0.82 10.32
CA LEU A 11 1.14 -1.53 9.14
C LEU A 11 2.60 -1.95 9.34
N SER A 12 2.95 -3.17 8.94
CA SER A 12 4.28 -3.74 9.11
C SER A 12 5.35 -3.09 8.22
N PHE A 13 4.91 -2.42 7.15
CA PHE A 13 5.77 -1.70 6.22
C PHE A 13 5.95 -0.22 6.58
N THR A 14 5.27 0.26 7.62
CA THR A 14 5.49 1.58 8.18
C THR A 14 6.12 1.43 9.56
N VAL A 15 7.00 2.34 9.92
CA VAL A 15 7.63 2.34 11.25
C VAL A 15 8.02 3.76 11.58
N ARG A 16 7.92 4.15 12.85
CA ARG A 16 8.46 5.43 13.30
C ARG A 16 9.97 5.32 13.46
N ASP A 17 10.70 6.26 12.87
CA ASP A 17 12.13 6.36 13.07
C ASP A 17 12.49 6.93 14.46
N VAL A 18 13.79 7.08 14.74
CA VAL A 18 14.29 7.59 16.02
C VAL A 18 13.87 9.05 16.31
N GLU A 19 13.44 9.79 15.29
CA GLU A 19 12.91 11.15 15.40
C GLU A 19 11.37 11.16 15.49
N GLY A 20 10.73 9.99 15.49
CA GLY A 20 9.28 9.83 15.55
C GLY A 20 8.57 10.03 14.20
N ARG A 21 9.30 10.19 13.09
CA ARG A 21 8.71 10.34 11.75
C ARG A 21 8.23 8.98 11.26
N LEU A 22 7.00 8.95 10.72
CA LEU A 22 6.48 7.73 10.11
C LEU A 22 7.17 7.48 8.76
N ILE A 23 7.88 6.37 8.67
CA ILE A 23 8.49 5.88 7.44
C ILE A 23 7.39 5.31 6.56
N ASN A 24 7.28 5.84 5.33
CA ASN A 24 6.21 5.47 4.42
C ASN A 24 6.49 4.19 3.63
N TRP A 25 7.76 3.78 3.55
CA TRP A 25 8.17 2.55 2.87
C TRP A 25 9.47 2.03 3.48
N PRO A 26 9.58 0.72 3.78
CA PRO A 26 10.78 0.18 4.39
C PRO A 26 11.93 0.16 3.38
N ARG A 27 13.17 0.12 3.90
CA ARG A 27 14.35 0.08 3.05
C ARG A 27 14.32 -1.15 2.13
N ASN A 28 14.48 -0.92 0.83
CA ASN A 28 14.62 -1.99 -0.17
C ASN A 28 15.84 -2.89 0.17
N ASN A 29 15.66 -4.21 0.11
CA ASN A 29 16.75 -5.20 0.11
C ASN A 29 16.88 -5.79 -1.30
N PRO A 30 17.79 -5.26 -2.14
CA PRO A 30 17.91 -5.71 -3.52
C PRO A 30 18.21 -7.21 -3.62
N GLY A 31 17.43 -7.93 -4.43
CA GLY A 31 17.66 -9.35 -4.75
C GLY A 31 17.08 -10.36 -3.76
N VAL A 32 16.33 -9.95 -2.74
CA VAL A 32 15.68 -10.86 -1.80
C VAL A 32 14.34 -11.35 -2.37
N ALA A 33 14.31 -12.59 -2.86
CA ALA A 33 13.09 -13.17 -3.48
C ALA A 33 11.87 -13.17 -2.54
N ALA A 34 12.08 -13.34 -1.23
CA ALA A 34 11.01 -13.33 -0.24
C ALA A 34 10.30 -11.96 -0.10
N ASP A 35 10.96 -10.86 -0.51
CA ASP A 35 10.36 -9.53 -0.43
C ASP A 35 9.25 -9.34 -1.49
N TRP A 36 9.22 -10.19 -2.53
CA TRP A 36 8.10 -10.23 -3.48
C TRP A 36 6.78 -10.54 -2.78
N GLN A 37 6.73 -11.65 -2.02
CA GLN A 37 5.52 -12.05 -1.30
C GLN A 37 5.14 -11.02 -0.23
N LYS A 38 6.13 -10.43 0.47
CA LYS A 38 5.84 -9.36 1.45
C LYS A 38 5.16 -8.16 0.80
N GLY A 39 5.61 -7.75 -0.38
CA GLY A 39 4.98 -6.66 -1.12
C GLY A 39 3.52 -6.95 -1.48
N ILE A 40 3.22 -8.21 -1.86
CA ILE A 40 1.84 -8.67 -2.07
C ILE A 40 1.05 -8.60 -0.76
N ASP A 41 1.59 -9.16 0.33
CA ASP A 41 0.91 -9.22 1.63
C ASP A 41 0.63 -7.83 2.23
N PHE A 42 1.54 -6.86 2.04
CA PHE A 42 1.33 -5.46 2.45
C PHE A 42 0.03 -4.90 1.85
N PHE A 43 -0.27 -5.22 0.60
CA PHE A 43 -1.48 -4.74 -0.06
C PHE A 43 -2.68 -5.66 0.22
N GLU A 44 -2.55 -6.95 -0.08
CA GLU A 44 -3.67 -7.90 -0.04
C GLU A 44 -4.15 -8.23 1.37
N CYS A 45 -3.30 -8.11 2.38
CA CYS A 45 -3.68 -8.28 3.78
C CYS A 45 -3.82 -6.94 4.47
N GLU A 46 -2.72 -6.19 4.62
CA GLU A 46 -2.71 -5.07 5.57
C GLU A 46 -3.49 -3.86 5.09
N VAL A 47 -3.24 -3.38 3.87
CA VAL A 47 -4.00 -2.26 3.28
C VAL A 47 -5.46 -2.63 3.09
N ARG A 48 -5.77 -3.88 2.68
CA ARG A 48 -7.16 -4.35 2.55
C ARG A 48 -7.90 -4.35 3.90
N ASP A 49 -7.26 -4.85 4.95
CA ASP A 49 -7.84 -4.89 6.29
C ASP A 49 -8.02 -3.45 6.82
N LEU A 50 -7.04 -2.56 6.63
CA LEU A 50 -7.15 -1.14 6.94
C LEU A 50 -8.31 -0.48 6.17
N ALA A 51 -8.47 -0.76 4.88
CA ALA A 51 -9.55 -0.21 4.04
C ALA A 51 -10.95 -0.66 4.47
N THR A 52 -11.05 -1.74 5.25
CA THR A 52 -12.30 -2.18 5.87
C THR A 52 -12.61 -1.38 7.14
N HIS A 53 -11.59 -0.87 7.82
CA HIS A 53 -11.72 -0.03 9.01
C HIS A 53 -11.90 1.45 8.65
N ASP A 54 -10.99 1.98 7.83
CA ASP A 54 -10.95 3.37 7.40
C ASP A 54 -10.37 3.47 5.98
N GLU A 55 -11.22 3.82 5.01
CA GLU A 55 -10.82 3.97 3.61
C GLU A 55 -9.86 5.14 3.38
N THR A 56 -9.90 6.18 4.22
CA THR A 56 -9.04 7.35 4.09
C THR A 56 -7.63 7.03 4.54
N GLU A 57 -7.47 6.34 5.67
CA GLU A 57 -6.17 5.86 6.14
C GLU A 57 -5.53 4.87 5.16
N ALA A 58 -6.32 3.98 4.57
CA ALA A 58 -5.84 3.05 3.54
C ALA A 58 -5.42 3.78 2.25
N PHE A 59 -6.20 4.76 1.81
CA PHE A 59 -5.83 5.64 0.69
C PHE A 59 -4.49 6.33 0.93
N ASP A 60 -4.33 6.93 2.12
CA ASP A 60 -3.09 7.59 2.50
C ASP A 60 -1.93 6.59 2.58
N ALA A 61 -2.15 5.38 3.10
CA ALA A 61 -1.13 4.32 3.14
C ALA A 61 -0.57 4.03 1.74
N ILE A 62 -1.44 3.81 0.74
CA ILE A 62 -1.06 3.52 -0.65
C ILE A 62 -0.30 4.72 -1.25
N ARG A 63 -0.89 5.92 -1.12
CA ARG A 63 -0.32 7.16 -1.65
C ARG A 63 1.08 7.40 -1.09
N PHE A 64 1.24 7.34 0.23
CA PHE A 64 2.51 7.61 0.87
C PHE A 64 3.55 6.52 0.62
N ALA A 65 3.15 5.25 0.52
CA ALA A 65 4.04 4.15 0.15
C ALA A 65 4.65 4.36 -1.25
N LEU A 66 3.82 4.69 -2.24
CA LEU A 66 4.26 4.96 -3.61
C LEU A 66 5.21 6.16 -3.68
N VAL A 67 4.89 7.24 -2.96
CA VAL A 67 5.77 8.41 -2.82
C VAL A 67 7.09 8.04 -2.15
N GLY A 68 7.04 7.21 -1.10
CA GLY A 68 8.21 6.75 -0.36
C GLY A 68 9.16 5.88 -1.19
N MET A 69 8.62 5.03 -2.07
CA MET A 69 9.40 4.21 -3.00
C MET A 69 10.20 5.02 -4.01
N GLY A 70 9.63 6.12 -4.52
CA GLY A 70 10.27 6.95 -5.55
C GLY A 70 11.48 7.75 -5.04
N GLY A 71 11.54 8.04 -3.73
CA GLY A 71 12.60 8.83 -3.08
C GLY A 71 12.66 10.31 -3.47
N ARG A 72 12.38 10.65 -4.74
CA ARG A 72 12.17 12.01 -5.27
C ARG A 72 10.90 12.00 -6.12
N TYR A 73 10.07 13.01 -5.95
CA TYR A 73 8.81 13.15 -6.66
C TYR A 73 8.58 14.63 -7.01
N THR A 74 7.94 14.88 -8.15
CA THR A 74 7.45 16.20 -8.55
C THR A 74 5.93 16.25 -8.45
N CYS A 75 5.33 17.39 -8.77
CA CYS A 75 3.87 17.49 -8.87
C CYS A 75 3.28 16.51 -9.88
N LEU A 76 4.05 16.09 -10.91
CA LEU A 76 3.63 15.10 -11.89
C LEU A 76 3.39 13.74 -11.23
N GLU A 77 4.40 13.20 -10.52
CA GLU A 77 4.30 11.91 -9.85
C GLU A 77 3.27 11.94 -8.71
N ILE A 78 3.19 13.04 -7.95
CA ILE A 78 2.19 13.17 -6.88
C ILE A 78 0.77 13.01 -7.42
N GLY A 79 0.41 13.74 -8.49
CA GLY A 79 -0.93 13.70 -9.06
C GLY A 79 -1.28 12.32 -9.64
N PHE A 80 -0.31 11.66 -10.28
CA PHE A 80 -0.46 10.30 -10.80
C PHE A 80 -0.68 9.29 -9.66
N ILE A 81 0.17 9.32 -8.63
CA ILE A 81 0.08 8.44 -7.46
C ILE A 81 -1.25 8.61 -6.73
N GLU A 82 -1.72 9.85 -6.57
CA GLU A 82 -3.02 10.14 -5.95
C GLU A 82 -4.17 9.43 -6.69
N HIS A 83 -4.19 9.48 -8.03
CA HIS A 83 -5.23 8.81 -8.80
C HIS A 83 -5.09 7.29 -8.83
N VAL A 84 -3.86 6.76 -8.79
CA VAL A 84 -3.63 5.32 -8.59
C VAL A 84 -4.18 4.86 -7.25
N ALA A 85 -3.94 5.60 -6.17
CA ALA A 85 -4.47 5.28 -4.85
C ALA A 85 -6.01 5.35 -4.83
N LEU A 86 -6.63 6.37 -5.45
CA LEU A 86 -8.09 6.45 -5.58
C LEU A 86 -8.67 5.25 -6.35
N ALA A 87 -8.05 4.86 -7.46
CA ALA A 87 -8.48 3.69 -8.24
C ALA A 87 -8.34 2.39 -7.44
N ALA A 88 -7.25 2.24 -6.67
CA ALA A 88 -7.05 1.11 -5.78
C ALA A 88 -8.16 0.99 -4.73
N MET A 89 -8.60 2.12 -4.14
CA MET A 89 -9.74 2.10 -3.19
C MET A 89 -11.04 1.62 -3.83
N VAL A 90 -11.32 2.02 -5.08
CA VAL A 90 -12.47 1.48 -5.83
C VAL A 90 -12.33 -0.03 -6.02
N GLY A 91 -11.14 -0.52 -6.36
CA GLY A 91 -10.84 -1.94 -6.46
C GLY A 91 -11.08 -2.68 -5.13
N LEU A 92 -10.59 -2.15 -4.02
CA LEU A 92 -10.77 -2.74 -2.69
C LEU A 92 -12.26 -2.81 -2.28
N ARG A 93 -13.06 -1.79 -2.60
CA ARG A 93 -14.52 -1.85 -2.41
C ARG A 93 -15.16 -2.95 -3.23
N ALA A 94 -14.84 -3.01 -4.53
CA ALA A 94 -15.41 -4.00 -5.43
C ALA A 94 -15.04 -5.43 -5.00
N LEU A 95 -13.78 -5.66 -4.60
CA LEU A 95 -13.32 -6.95 -4.07
C LEU A 95 -14.05 -7.34 -2.78
N ARG A 96 -14.28 -6.38 -1.87
CA ARG A 96 -15.08 -6.61 -0.66
C ARG A 96 -16.54 -6.99 -0.98
N GLU A 97 -17.07 -6.50 -2.10
CA GLU A 97 -18.39 -6.86 -2.64
C GLU A 97 -18.40 -8.15 -3.47
N GLY A 98 -17.24 -8.82 -3.61
CA GLY A 98 -17.11 -10.11 -4.31
C GLY A 98 -16.79 -10.02 -5.80
N ALA A 99 -16.36 -8.86 -6.29
CA ALA A 99 -15.80 -8.75 -7.64
C ALA A 99 -14.58 -9.66 -7.82
N GLN A 100 -14.35 -10.10 -9.06
CA GLN A 100 -13.16 -10.87 -9.40
C GLN A 100 -11.95 -9.96 -9.63
N PRO A 101 -10.73 -10.33 -9.19
CA PRO A 101 -9.52 -9.58 -9.50
C PRO A 101 -9.29 -9.46 -11.01
N PHE A 102 -8.72 -8.34 -11.43
CA PHE A 102 -8.24 -8.19 -12.80
C PHE A 102 -7.01 -9.08 -13.01
N MET A 103 -7.03 -9.89 -14.08
CA MET A 103 -5.87 -10.65 -14.54
C MET A 103 -5.38 -10.07 -15.87
N PRO A 104 -4.14 -9.56 -15.94
CA PRO A 104 -3.58 -9.13 -17.22
C PRO A 104 -3.47 -10.33 -18.16
N ALA A 105 -3.67 -10.10 -19.46
CA ALA A 105 -3.42 -11.13 -20.46
C ALA A 105 -1.93 -11.50 -20.43
N GLU A 106 -1.62 -12.80 -20.42
CA GLU A 106 -0.26 -13.26 -20.63
C GLU A 106 0.14 -12.91 -22.07
N THR A 107 1.15 -12.06 -22.23
CA THR A 107 1.83 -11.90 -23.52
C THR A 107 2.90 -12.98 -23.60
N ASP A 108 2.71 -13.92 -24.55
CA ASP A 108 3.68 -14.93 -24.97
C ASP A 108 5.05 -14.32 -25.33
#